data_AF-A0A8J7ETZ0-F1
#
_entry.id   AF-A0A8J7ETZ0-F1
#
_cell.length_a   1.000
_cell.length_b   1.000
_cell.length_c   1.000
_cell.angle_alpha   90.00
_cell.angle_beta   90.00
_cell.angle_gamma   90.00
#
_symmetry.space_group_name_H-M   'P 1'
#
loop_
_entity.id
_entity.type
_entity.pdbx_description
1 polymer ?
#
loop_
_entity_poly.entity_id
_entity_poly.type
_entity_poly.pdbx_seq_one_letter_code
_entity_poly.pdbx_strand_id
1 'polypeptide(L)'
;MRGSSSVFSKTLRLGCALALVLLTGTGCSISKPAEPTRTVQIQQSWELQPGNTVGGHRIVGGLGDISIELKGDNVYAPFAGRVQPNVEGCVIFSTPDVPAYLFRLCGLRQPRLGAVQQGEAIGSGDVLQFAALRKQPDGKWAMVEPARDFLEQTLQP
;
A
#
# COMPACT_ATOMS: atom_id res chain seq x y z
N MET A 1 52.42 -61.58 29.28
CA MET A 1 51.13 -62.07 28.73
C MET A 1 50.02 -61.10 29.12
N ARG A 2 49.20 -60.66 28.14
CA ARG A 2 47.93 -59.88 28.24
C ARG A 2 48.10 -58.45 28.80
N GLY A 3 47.83 -57.32 28.13
CA GLY A 3 46.97 -57.02 26.98
C GLY A 3 45.69 -56.35 27.46
N SER A 4 45.54 -55.01 27.34
CA SER A 4 44.22 -54.37 27.18
C SER A 4 44.33 -52.92 26.69
N SER A 5 43.60 -52.65 25.61
CA SER A 5 43.52 -51.41 24.84
C SER A 5 42.56 -50.40 25.46
N SER A 6 42.83 -49.10 25.32
CA SER A 6 41.86 -48.02 25.55
C SER A 6 41.81 -47.12 24.32
N VAL A 7 40.75 -47.27 23.52
CA VAL A 7 40.41 -46.39 22.40
C VAL A 7 38.95 -46.01 22.57
N PHE A 8 38.65 -44.97 23.34
CA PHE A 8 37.30 -44.38 23.42
C PHE A 8 37.39 -42.94 23.90
N SER A 9 37.60 -41.96 23.00
CA SER A 9 37.30 -40.55 23.29
C SER A 9 37.48 -39.62 22.08
N LYS A 10 36.83 -39.84 20.92
CA LYS A 10 36.85 -38.81 19.83
C LYS A 10 35.59 -38.67 18.97
N THR A 11 34.49 -39.39 19.22
CA THR A 11 33.31 -39.35 18.33
C THR A 11 32.15 -38.46 18.79
N LEU A 12 32.21 -37.84 19.98
CA LEU A 12 31.03 -37.17 20.57
C LEU A 12 30.91 -35.65 20.28
N ARG A 13 31.83 -35.02 19.54
CA ARG A 13 31.81 -33.56 19.34
C ARG A 13 31.40 -33.07 17.94
N LEU A 14 31.30 -33.96 16.94
CA LEU A 14 30.90 -33.56 15.58
C LEU A 14 29.37 -33.58 15.34
N GLY A 15 28.60 -34.30 16.16
CA GLY A 15 27.15 -34.45 15.95
C GLY A 15 26.32 -33.21 16.33
N CYS A 16 26.75 -32.44 17.34
CA CYS A 16 25.97 -31.28 17.82
C CYS A 16 26.08 -30.05 16.92
N ALA A 17 27.18 -29.87 16.18
CA ALA A 17 27.35 -28.70 15.32
C ALA A 17 26.50 -28.79 14.04
N LEU A 18 26.23 -30.00 13.55
CA LEU A 18 25.43 -30.20 12.33
C LEU A 18 23.92 -30.04 12.58
N ALA A 19 23.46 -30.37 13.80
CA ALA A 19 22.05 -30.24 14.17
C ALA A 19 21.59 -28.78 14.31
N LEU A 20 22.48 -27.87 14.72
CA LEU A 20 22.13 -26.46 14.94
C LEU A 20 22.02 -25.66 13.62
N VAL A 21 22.73 -26.07 12.57
CA VAL A 21 22.68 -25.43 11.23
C VAL A 21 21.42 -25.83 10.45
N LEU A 22 20.84 -27.00 10.74
CA LEU A 22 19.62 -27.47 10.09
C LEU A 22 18.33 -26.86 10.66
N LEU A 23 18.39 -26.22 11.83
CA LEU A 23 17.22 -25.63 12.52
C LEU A 23 16.95 -24.15 12.17
N THR A 24 17.82 -23.49 11.40
CA THR A 24 17.63 -22.08 11.01
C THR A 24 16.95 -21.89 9.65
N GLY A 25 16.57 -22.99 8.96
CA GLY A 25 16.10 -22.95 7.58
C GLY A 25 14.58 -22.84 7.35
N THR A 26 13.73 -22.91 8.38
CA THR A 26 12.27 -22.89 8.21
C THR A 26 11.64 -21.63 8.82
N GLY A 27 12.11 -20.47 8.38
CA GLY A 27 11.34 -19.23 8.54
C GLY A 27 10.14 -19.28 7.60
N CYS A 28 8.96 -19.64 8.10
CA CYS A 28 7.70 -19.50 7.36
C CYS A 28 7.43 -18.02 7.14
N SER A 29 7.89 -17.49 6.01
CA SER A 29 7.45 -16.20 5.48
C SER A 29 5.97 -16.33 5.14
N ILE A 30 5.09 -15.97 6.06
CA ILE A 30 3.66 -15.81 5.78
C ILE A 30 3.54 -14.62 4.84
N SER A 31 3.47 -14.89 3.53
CA SER A 31 3.17 -13.87 2.54
C SER A 31 1.77 -13.33 2.82
N LYS A 32 1.67 -12.07 3.26
CA LYS A 32 0.39 -11.39 3.39
C LYS A 32 -0.30 -11.41 2.02
N PRO A 33 -1.58 -11.82 1.92
CA PRO A 33 -2.31 -11.77 0.67
C PRO A 33 -2.23 -10.37 0.06
N ALA A 34 -1.99 -10.30 -1.25
CA ALA A 34 -1.99 -9.02 -1.97
C ALA A 34 -3.35 -8.35 -1.81
N GLU A 35 -3.37 -7.04 -1.59
CA GLU A 35 -4.63 -6.29 -1.54
C GLU A 35 -5.30 -6.31 -2.92
N PRO A 36 -6.60 -6.64 -2.99
CA PRO A 36 -7.29 -6.70 -4.27
C PRO A 36 -7.46 -5.30 -4.84
N THR A 37 -7.27 -5.19 -6.16
CA THR A 37 -7.51 -3.96 -6.91
C THR A 37 -8.97 -3.56 -6.81
N ARG A 38 -9.22 -2.31 -6.42
CA ARG A 38 -10.55 -1.72 -6.33
C ARG A 38 -10.90 -1.03 -7.64
N THR A 39 -11.81 -1.64 -8.39
CA THR A 39 -12.40 -0.99 -9.58
C THR A 39 -13.53 -0.06 -9.16
N VAL A 40 -13.48 1.20 -9.61
CA VAL A 40 -14.46 2.24 -9.27
C VAL A 40 -15.15 2.70 -10.55
N GLN A 41 -16.47 2.49 -10.65
CA GLN A 41 -17.26 2.99 -11.78
C GLN A 41 -17.59 4.46 -11.56
N ILE A 42 -16.87 5.33 -12.27
CA ILE A 42 -17.08 6.78 -12.21
C ILE A 42 -18.17 7.17 -13.22
N GLN A 43 -19.12 8.01 -12.79
CA GLN A 43 -20.23 8.46 -13.63
C GLN A 43 -19.75 9.42 -14.73
N GLN A 44 -18.80 10.29 -14.40
CA GLN A 44 -18.17 11.17 -15.38
C GLN A 44 -17.26 10.37 -16.31
N SER A 45 -17.40 10.60 -17.62
CA SER A 45 -16.53 10.01 -18.63
C SER A 45 -15.73 11.11 -19.32
N TRP A 46 -14.41 11.03 -19.19
CA TRP A 46 -13.47 11.86 -19.90
C TRP A 46 -12.51 10.96 -20.68
N GLU A 47 -12.06 11.44 -21.83
CA GLU A 47 -11.13 10.72 -22.70
C GLU A 47 -9.79 10.44 -22.01
N LEU A 48 -9.27 11.42 -21.26
CA LEU A 48 -8.00 11.32 -20.56
C LEU A 48 -8.22 10.86 -19.10
N GLN A 49 -7.66 9.70 -18.75
CA GLN A 49 -7.73 9.13 -17.40
C GLN A 49 -6.32 8.82 -16.85
N PRO A 50 -6.15 8.82 -15.51
CA PRO A 50 -4.93 8.33 -14.89
C PRO A 50 -4.57 6.90 -15.36
N GLY A 51 -3.31 6.70 -15.73
CA GLY A 51 -2.79 5.45 -16.28
C GLY A 51 -2.85 5.35 -17.81
N ASN A 52 -3.58 6.22 -18.51
CA ASN A 52 -3.47 6.32 -19.97
C ASN A 52 -2.12 6.92 -20.40
N THR A 53 -1.78 6.78 -21.67
CA THR A 53 -0.58 7.38 -22.28
C THR A 53 -0.94 8.23 -23.49
N VAL A 54 -0.32 9.40 -23.61
CA VAL A 54 -0.45 10.31 -24.76
C VAL A 54 0.93 10.82 -25.17
N GLY A 55 1.29 10.68 -26.45
CA GLY A 55 2.61 11.09 -26.94
C GLY A 55 3.79 10.43 -26.22
N GLY A 56 3.63 9.20 -25.71
CA GLY A 56 4.65 8.49 -24.92
C GLY A 56 4.74 8.92 -23.44
N HIS A 57 3.93 9.88 -23.00
CA HIS A 57 3.87 10.33 -21.61
C HIS A 57 2.66 9.74 -20.90
N ARG A 58 2.87 9.39 -19.63
CA ARG A 58 1.82 8.83 -18.77
C ARG A 58 0.96 9.94 -18.16
N ILE A 59 -0.35 9.76 -18.22
CA ILE A 59 -1.32 10.64 -17.57
C ILE A 59 -1.39 10.24 -16.10
N VAL A 60 -1.07 11.18 -15.21
CA VAL A 60 -0.99 10.95 -13.76
C VAL A 60 -2.18 11.50 -12.99
N GLY A 61 -3.01 12.34 -13.61
CA GLY A 61 -4.23 12.92 -13.07
C GLY A 61 -5.28 13.11 -14.17
N GLY A 62 -6.55 13.17 -13.78
CA GLY A 62 -7.70 13.39 -14.67
C GLY A 62 -8.43 14.70 -14.38
N LEU A 63 -9.47 14.97 -15.17
CA LEU A 63 -10.39 16.07 -14.87
C LEU A 63 -11.11 15.79 -13.54
N GLY A 64 -11.15 16.80 -12.67
CA GLY A 64 -11.69 16.68 -11.30
C GLY A 64 -10.66 16.36 -10.22
N ASP A 65 -9.41 16.06 -10.61
CA ASP A 65 -8.31 15.92 -9.66
C ASP A 65 -7.75 17.31 -9.29
N ILE A 66 -7.30 17.46 -8.04
CA ILE A 66 -6.42 18.57 -7.63
C ILE A 66 -4.97 18.08 -7.56
N SER A 67 -4.03 18.93 -7.94
CA SER A 67 -2.60 18.68 -7.79
C SER A 67 -2.06 19.37 -6.54
N ILE A 68 -1.40 18.62 -5.68
CA ILE A 68 -0.77 19.12 -4.45
C ILE A 68 0.73 18.87 -4.55
N GLU A 69 1.53 19.92 -4.44
CA GLU A 69 2.98 19.80 -4.37
C GLU A 69 3.37 19.27 -2.98
N LEU A 70 4.11 18.15 -2.95
CA LEU A 70 4.54 17.49 -1.73
C LEU A 70 6.04 17.63 -1.46
N LYS A 71 6.87 17.88 -2.49
CA LYS A 71 8.34 18.01 -2.35
C LYS A 71 9.01 16.81 -1.65
N GLY A 72 8.42 15.62 -1.78
CA GLY A 72 8.90 14.40 -1.15
C GLY A 72 8.20 14.04 0.15
N ASP A 73 7.31 14.90 0.67
CA ASP A 73 6.61 14.70 1.93
C ASP A 73 5.65 13.49 1.91
N ASN A 74 5.29 13.06 3.11
CA ASN A 74 4.36 11.96 3.34
C ASN A 74 2.91 12.43 3.20
N VAL A 75 2.07 11.47 2.82
CA VAL A 75 0.61 11.55 2.82
C VAL A 75 0.12 10.56 3.88
N TYR A 76 -0.75 11.02 4.76
CA TYR A 76 -1.21 10.29 5.94
C TYR A 76 -2.68 9.89 5.81
N ALA A 77 -3.07 8.83 6.52
CA ALA A 77 -4.46 8.44 6.63
C ALA A 77 -5.18 9.38 7.62
N PRO A 78 -6.19 10.15 7.19
CA PRO A 78 -6.90 11.07 8.10
C PRO A 78 -7.80 10.33 9.09
N PHE A 79 -8.14 9.07 8.79
CA PHE A 79 -8.93 8.17 9.63
C PHE A 79 -8.38 6.75 9.54
N ALA A 80 -8.83 5.88 10.45
CA ALA A 80 -8.63 4.44 10.26
C ALA A 80 -9.37 3.98 9.01
N GLY A 81 -8.74 3.14 8.19
CA GLY A 81 -9.30 2.78 6.89
C GLY A 81 -8.51 1.72 6.15
N ARG A 82 -8.75 1.64 4.84
CA ARG A 82 -8.12 0.68 3.94
C ARG A 82 -7.64 1.37 2.68
N VAL A 83 -6.39 1.09 2.33
CA VAL A 83 -5.74 1.48 1.08
C VAL A 83 -5.73 0.29 0.13
N GLN A 84 -6.29 0.44 -1.06
CA GLN A 84 -6.36 -0.61 -2.08
C GLN A 84 -5.74 -0.11 -3.40
N PRO A 85 -5.07 -0.98 -4.18
CA PRO A 85 -4.67 -0.62 -5.53
C PRO A 85 -5.87 -0.18 -6.37
N ASN A 86 -5.65 0.75 -7.28
CA ASN A 86 -6.63 1.14 -8.31
C ASN A 86 -5.97 0.97 -9.69
N VAL A 87 -6.39 1.74 -10.69
CA VAL A 87 -5.63 2.01 -11.91
C VAL A 87 -4.17 2.29 -11.56
N GLU A 88 -3.29 1.95 -12.49
CA GLU A 88 -1.84 2.00 -12.28
C GLU A 88 -1.42 3.36 -11.68
N GLY A 89 -0.48 3.35 -10.72
CA GLY A 89 0.05 4.56 -10.09
C GLY A 89 -0.93 5.29 -9.15
N CYS A 90 -2.11 4.73 -8.92
CA CYS A 90 -3.11 5.24 -8.00
C CYS A 90 -3.51 4.18 -6.96
N VAL A 91 -3.91 4.65 -5.79
CA VAL A 91 -4.60 3.85 -4.77
C VAL A 91 -5.93 4.50 -4.41
N ILE A 92 -6.86 3.70 -3.88
CA ILE A 92 -8.06 4.19 -3.20
C ILE A 92 -7.89 4.05 -1.70
N PHE A 93 -8.04 5.16 -0.98
CA PHE A 93 -8.30 5.15 0.45
C PHE A 93 -9.81 5.17 0.69
N SER A 94 -10.25 4.34 1.63
CA SER A 94 -11.65 4.23 2.07
C SER A 94 -11.69 4.04 3.58
N THR A 95 -12.72 4.58 4.23
CA THR A 95 -12.88 4.50 5.68
C THR A 95 -14.35 4.28 6.04
N PRO A 96 -14.64 3.48 7.09
CA PRO A 96 -16.00 3.34 7.61
C PRO A 96 -16.56 4.65 8.18
N ASP A 97 -15.71 5.62 8.52
CA ASP A 97 -16.14 6.90 9.13
C ASP A 97 -16.87 7.80 8.13
N VAL A 98 -16.52 7.70 6.84
CA VAL A 98 -17.21 8.38 5.73
C VAL A 98 -17.53 7.39 4.60
N PRO A 99 -18.47 6.45 4.82
CA PRO A 99 -18.64 5.25 3.97
C PRO A 99 -19.19 5.57 2.57
N ALA A 100 -19.75 6.76 2.38
CA ALA A 100 -20.23 7.25 1.09
C ALA A 100 -19.11 7.90 0.25
N TYR A 101 -17.87 7.94 0.74
CA TYR A 101 -16.73 8.56 0.07
C TYR A 101 -15.60 7.57 -0.20
N LEU A 102 -14.91 7.79 -1.32
CA LEU A 102 -13.61 7.22 -1.64
C LEU A 102 -12.65 8.35 -1.98
N PHE A 103 -11.37 8.13 -1.73
CA PHE A 103 -10.32 9.10 -2.02
C PHE A 103 -9.28 8.44 -2.91
N ARG A 104 -9.11 8.97 -4.12
CA ARG A 104 -8.09 8.50 -5.05
C ARG A 104 -6.82 9.29 -4.85
N LEU A 105 -5.72 8.58 -4.61
CA LEU A 105 -4.40 9.14 -4.38
C LEU A 105 -3.48 8.61 -5.47
N CYS A 106 -3.02 9.48 -6.38
CA CYS A 106 -2.07 9.10 -7.43
C CYS A 106 -0.74 9.85 -7.26
N GLY A 107 0.35 9.22 -7.70
CA GLY A 107 1.71 9.79 -7.59
C GLY A 107 2.46 9.41 -6.31
N LEU A 108 1.89 8.53 -5.48
CA LEU A 108 2.57 8.01 -4.30
C LEU A 108 3.62 6.95 -4.67
N ARG A 109 4.80 7.08 -4.08
CA ARG A 109 5.87 6.07 -4.06
C ARG A 109 5.60 5.08 -2.95
N GLN A 110 5.70 3.79 -3.28
CA GLN A 110 5.57 2.66 -2.33
C GLN A 110 4.36 2.79 -1.38
N PRO A 111 3.13 2.94 -1.90
CA PRO A 111 1.97 3.10 -1.05
C PRO A 111 1.77 1.88 -0.14
N ARG A 112 1.53 2.13 1.14
CA ARG A 112 1.16 1.12 2.15
C ARG A 112 -0.24 0.60 1.82
N LEU A 113 -0.31 -0.65 1.35
CA LEU A 113 -1.58 -1.31 1.03
C LEU A 113 -2.18 -2.02 2.26
N GLY A 114 -3.50 -2.00 2.34
CA GLY A 114 -4.30 -2.71 3.32
C GLY A 114 -4.84 -1.79 4.41
N ALA A 115 -5.08 -2.34 5.59
CA ALA A 115 -5.54 -1.57 6.73
C ALA A 115 -4.47 -0.56 7.16
N VAL A 116 -4.89 0.66 7.45
CA VAL A 116 -4.08 1.76 7.97
C VAL A 116 -4.82 2.44 9.11
N GLN A 117 -4.09 2.90 10.13
CA GLN A 117 -4.65 3.68 11.22
C GLN A 117 -4.54 5.18 10.94
N GLN A 118 -5.34 5.98 11.64
CA GLN A 118 -5.23 7.44 11.57
C GLN A 118 -3.79 7.89 11.89
N GLY A 119 -3.30 8.85 11.11
CA GLY A 119 -1.94 9.38 11.21
C GLY A 119 -0.85 8.47 10.65
N GLU A 120 -1.16 7.24 10.21
CA GLU A 120 -0.18 6.42 9.53
C GLU A 120 0.08 6.94 8.11
N ALA A 121 1.36 6.96 7.72
CA ALA A 121 1.74 7.30 6.35
C ALA A 121 1.20 6.24 5.37
N ILE A 122 0.41 6.71 4.41
CA ILE A 122 -0.05 5.94 3.24
C ILE A 122 1.09 5.85 2.22
N GLY A 123 1.88 6.89 2.04
CA GLY A 123 3.00 6.91 1.11
C GLY A 123 3.64 8.30 1.04
N SER A 124 4.55 8.51 0.10
CA SER A 124 5.19 9.82 -0.13
C SER A 124 5.32 10.12 -1.61
N GLY A 125 5.52 11.37 -2.00
CA GLY A 125 5.65 11.73 -3.42
C GLY A 125 6.12 13.16 -3.62
N ASP A 126 6.37 13.55 -4.87
CA ASP A 126 6.70 14.93 -5.22
C ASP A 126 5.44 15.76 -5.51
N VAL A 127 4.43 15.11 -6.12
CA VAL A 127 3.11 15.67 -6.38
C VAL A 127 2.07 14.60 -6.10
N LEU A 128 1.00 14.96 -5.38
CA LEU A 128 -0.19 14.14 -5.21
C LEU A 128 -1.29 14.63 -6.15
N GLN A 129 -1.83 13.74 -6.98
CA GLN A 129 -3.11 13.97 -7.64
C GLN A 129 -4.21 13.37 -6.76
N PHE A 130 -5.09 14.22 -6.25
CA PHE A 130 -6.12 13.87 -5.30
C PHE A 130 -7.50 14.03 -5.92
N ALA A 131 -8.37 13.02 -5.73
CA ALA A 131 -9.79 13.14 -6.06
C ALA A 131 -10.66 12.60 -4.92
N ALA A 132 -11.70 13.35 -4.55
CA ALA A 132 -12.78 12.84 -3.72
C ALA A 132 -13.90 12.29 -4.61
N LEU A 133 -14.38 11.09 -4.30
CA LEU A 133 -15.48 10.46 -5.00
C LEU A 133 -16.61 10.20 -4.02
N ARG A 134 -17.83 10.63 -4.38
CA ARG A 134 -19.04 10.39 -3.59
C ARG A 134 -19.92 9.36 -4.28
N LYS A 135 -20.38 8.37 -3.52
CA LYS A 135 -21.33 7.36 -3.99
C LYS A 135 -22.67 8.01 -4.35
N GLN A 136 -23.17 7.72 -5.53
CA GLN A 136 -24.45 8.19 -6.05
C GLN A 136 -25.58 7.17 -5.77
N PRO A 137 -26.86 7.60 -5.83
CA PRO A 137 -28.00 6.71 -5.62
C PRO A 137 -28.06 5.52 -6.60
N ASP A 138 -27.52 5.69 -7.81
CA ASP A 138 -27.42 4.63 -8.83
C ASP A 138 -26.28 3.62 -8.56
N GLY A 139 -25.54 3.81 -7.47
CA GLY A 139 -24.41 2.96 -7.06
C GLY A 139 -23.07 3.32 -7.70
N LYS A 140 -23.04 4.25 -8.67
CA LYS A 140 -21.80 4.77 -9.25
C LYS A 140 -21.14 5.78 -8.34
N TRP A 141 -19.94 6.22 -8.71
CA TRP A 141 -19.19 7.23 -7.99
C TRP A 141 -19.10 8.49 -8.84
N ALA A 142 -19.31 9.65 -8.23
CA ALA A 142 -19.07 10.93 -8.89
C ALA A 142 -17.88 11.62 -8.24
N MET A 143 -16.98 12.19 -9.05
CA MET A 143 -15.99 13.12 -8.53
C MET A 143 -16.70 14.36 -7.98
N VAL A 144 -16.28 14.79 -6.80
CA VAL A 144 -16.79 15.96 -6.09
C VAL A 144 -15.63 16.76 -5.54
N GLU A 145 -15.88 18.02 -5.21
CA GLU A 145 -14.89 18.85 -4.53
C GLU A 145 -14.48 18.20 -3.19
N PRO A 146 -13.18 18.10 -2.91
CA PRO A 146 -12.70 17.53 -1.65
C PRO A 146 -12.91 18.50 -0.48
N ALA A 147 -13.25 17.96 0.68
CA ALA A 147 -13.36 18.76 1.90
C ALA A 147 -11.96 19.21 2.36
N ARG A 148 -11.84 20.51 2.65
CA ARG A 148 -10.58 21.12 3.12
C ARG A 148 -10.00 20.40 4.34
N ASP A 149 -10.80 20.21 5.39
CA ASP A 149 -10.34 19.61 6.64
C ASP A 149 -9.82 18.17 6.44
N PHE A 150 -10.40 17.43 5.50
CA PHE A 150 -9.94 16.09 5.14
C PHE A 150 -8.55 16.14 4.50
N LEU A 151 -8.33 17.10 3.58
CA LEU A 151 -7.04 17.30 2.94
C LEU A 151 -5.98 17.75 3.94
N GLU A 152 -6.31 18.66 4.85
CA GLU A 152 -5.38 19.14 5.88
C GLU A 152 -4.87 17.95 6.71
N GLN A 153 -5.75 17.08 7.22
CA GLN A 153 -5.35 15.86 7.96
C GLN A 153 -4.57 14.84 7.12
N THR A 154 -4.82 14.81 5.80
CA THR A 154 -4.11 13.93 4.87
C THR A 154 -2.68 14.40 4.63
N LEU A 155 -2.40 15.70 4.75
CA LEU A 155 -1.09 16.30 4.51
C LEU A 155 -0.30 16.55 5.80
N GLN A 156 -1.01 16.81 6.90
CA GLN A 156 -0.45 17.11 8.23
C GLN A 156 -1.38 16.51 9.30
N PRO A 157 -1.04 15.34 9.87
CA PRO A 157 -1.90 14.62 10.80
C PRO A 157 -1.94 15.23 12.20
#